data_AF-A0A968LI16-F1
#
_entry.id   AF-A0A968LI16-F1
#
_cell.length_a   1.000
_cell.length_b   1.000
_cell.length_c   1.000
_cell.angle_alpha   90.00
_cell.angle_beta   90.00
_cell.angle_gamma   90.00
#
_symmetry.space_group_name_H-M   'P 1'
#
loop_
_entity.id
_entity.type
_entity.pdbx_description
1 polymer ?
#
loop_
_entity_poly.entity_id
_entity_poly.type
_entity_poly.pdbx_seq_one_letter_code
_entity_poly.pdbx_strand_id
1 'polypeptide(L)'
;MPRTTRLCTLTIPMTLLGALACGEAGRSDDEIGDGVDESGTDESTGDESGSDDESSSTETETETETGPECLSNNDCSDGLCIAGGCCAVESACGDSCCGGGEVCLFDECVIPGSECTTAADCEGSQYCELGLGEPSPGPGIPPAGLICTLDLPPTGKCVDLPIVCTGSPNDPPNCVEPCEVMPEAGELTAQIEWQWGLDAPFPEKTDVWATPTVARIYDANCDGQLDANDPPNVVFVSGNSNATCCSCGGEPVSSCKTGVLRLLDGRTGEEIWSLDQAEQGSVGFAGLSV
;
A
#
# COMPACT_ATOMS: atom_id res chain seq x y z
N MET A 1 -46.00 -17.03 53.74
CA MET A 1 -46.39 -17.49 52.38
C MET A 1 -45.11 -17.92 51.66
N PRO A 2 -44.92 -19.20 51.34
CA PRO A 2 -43.69 -19.69 50.72
C PRO A 2 -43.72 -19.49 49.19
N ARG A 3 -42.58 -19.11 48.61
CA ARG A 3 -42.35 -18.98 47.16
C ARG A 3 -41.98 -20.36 46.60
N THR A 4 -42.73 -20.81 45.60
CA THR A 4 -42.53 -22.07 44.88
C THR A 4 -41.56 -21.83 43.72
N THR A 5 -40.40 -22.48 43.76
CA THR A 5 -39.41 -22.52 42.66
C THR A 5 -39.82 -23.61 41.66
N ARG A 6 -40.00 -23.27 40.38
CA ARG A 6 -40.13 -24.25 39.29
C ARG A 6 -38.81 -24.35 38.52
N LEU A 7 -38.18 -25.52 38.61
CA LEU A 7 -37.14 -25.97 37.68
C LEU A 7 -37.78 -26.24 36.31
N CYS A 8 -37.21 -25.70 35.25
CA CYS A 8 -37.55 -26.03 33.88
C CYS A 8 -36.37 -26.80 33.27
N THR A 9 -36.56 -28.11 33.10
CA THR A 9 -35.60 -29.02 32.46
C THR A 9 -35.80 -28.92 30.95
N LEU A 10 -34.79 -28.44 30.23
CA LEU A 10 -34.80 -28.39 28.76
C LEU A 10 -33.93 -29.53 28.22
N THR A 11 -34.57 -30.51 27.59
CA THR A 11 -33.92 -31.62 26.85
C THR A 11 -33.63 -31.17 25.42
N ILE A 12 -32.38 -31.27 24.98
CA ILE A 12 -31.94 -31.01 23.60
C ILE A 12 -31.83 -32.36 22.87
N PRO A 13 -32.48 -32.56 21.70
CA PRO A 13 -32.27 -33.75 20.89
C PRO A 13 -30.99 -33.64 20.06
N MET A 14 -30.21 -34.71 20.12
CA MET A 14 -29.03 -35.02 19.32
C MET A 14 -29.48 -35.34 17.89
N THR A 15 -28.95 -34.62 16.89
CA THR A 15 -29.25 -34.90 15.46
C THR A 15 -27.96 -35.20 14.71
N LEU A 16 -28.12 -36.07 13.72
CA LEU A 16 -27.18 -37.02 13.15
C LEU A 16 -26.24 -36.41 12.09
N LEU A 17 -25.02 -36.93 12.08
CA LEU A 17 -23.91 -36.68 11.15
C LEU A 17 -24.29 -37.04 9.70
N GLY A 18 -24.05 -36.14 8.74
CA GLY A 18 -24.11 -36.39 7.30
C GLY A 18 -22.78 -36.01 6.65
N ALA A 19 -22.07 -37.00 6.11
CA ALA A 19 -20.84 -36.80 5.35
C ALA A 19 -21.16 -36.24 3.95
N LEU A 20 -20.54 -35.11 3.57
CA LEU A 20 -20.47 -34.68 2.18
C LEU A 20 -19.11 -35.06 1.60
N ALA A 21 -19.15 -35.81 0.50
CA ALA A 21 -18.01 -36.10 -0.37
C ALA A 21 -17.81 -34.92 -1.34
N CYS A 22 -16.57 -34.44 -1.49
CA CYS A 22 -16.21 -33.54 -2.58
C CYS A 22 -15.91 -34.37 -3.83
N GLY A 23 -16.74 -34.18 -4.87
CA GLY A 23 -16.54 -34.75 -6.19
C GLY A 23 -15.71 -33.83 -7.08
N GLU A 24 -14.84 -34.46 -7.87
CA GLU A 24 -14.12 -33.88 -9.01
C GLU A 24 -15.06 -33.36 -10.10
N ALA A 25 -14.83 -32.12 -10.52
CA ALA A 25 -15.16 -31.58 -11.84
C ALA A 25 -14.13 -30.45 -12.07
N GLY A 26 -13.37 -30.35 -13.16
CA GLY A 26 -13.61 -30.74 -14.53
C GLY A 26 -13.10 -29.55 -15.35
N ARG A 27 -11.83 -29.63 -15.74
CA ARG A 27 -11.10 -28.62 -16.53
C ARG A 27 -11.73 -28.54 -17.93
N SER A 28 -12.02 -27.35 -18.43
CA SER A 28 -12.40 -27.13 -19.83
C SER A 28 -11.59 -25.94 -20.33
N ASP A 29 -10.61 -26.27 -21.16
CA ASP A 29 -9.83 -25.32 -21.96
C ASP A 29 -10.69 -24.96 -23.18
N ASP A 30 -11.01 -23.68 -23.35
CA ASP A 30 -11.58 -23.16 -24.59
C ASP A 30 -10.52 -22.32 -25.30
N GLU A 31 -10.07 -22.86 -26.44
CA GLU A 31 -9.33 -22.16 -27.48
C GLU A 31 -10.20 -21.07 -28.11
N ILE A 32 -9.68 -19.86 -28.25
CA ILE A 32 -10.09 -18.93 -29.31
C ILE A 32 -8.84 -18.39 -29.98
N GLY A 33 -8.62 -18.83 -31.22
CA GLY A 33 -7.61 -18.34 -32.14
C GLY A 33 -8.17 -17.32 -33.14
N ASP A 34 -7.20 -16.65 -33.79
CA ASP A 34 -7.23 -15.78 -34.98
C ASP A 34 -8.08 -14.49 -34.92
N GLY A 35 -7.58 -13.32 -35.31
CA GLY A 35 -6.39 -12.95 -36.06
C GLY A 35 -6.78 -11.86 -37.06
N VAL A 36 -6.07 -10.72 -37.10
CA VAL A 36 -6.02 -9.83 -38.28
C VAL A 36 -4.70 -9.05 -38.30
N ASP A 37 -3.95 -9.23 -39.38
CA ASP A 37 -2.82 -8.43 -39.86
C ASP A 37 -3.19 -6.96 -40.11
N GLU A 38 -2.26 -6.03 -39.85
CA GLU A 38 -1.98 -4.98 -40.83
C GLU A 38 -0.52 -4.48 -40.76
N SER A 39 0.09 -4.51 -41.94
CA SER A 39 1.47 -4.17 -42.27
C SER A 39 1.71 -2.66 -42.39
N GLY A 40 2.89 -2.20 -41.97
CA GLY A 40 3.44 -0.90 -42.35
C GLY A 40 4.98 -0.96 -42.37
N THR A 41 5.54 -0.92 -43.57
CA THR A 41 6.98 -0.95 -43.92
C THR A 41 7.50 0.47 -44.20
N ASP A 42 8.80 0.70 -43.95
CA ASP A 42 9.78 1.55 -44.67
C ASP A 42 10.89 1.99 -43.68
N GLU A 43 12.10 1.42 -43.67
CA GLU A 43 13.28 1.56 -44.55
C GLU A 43 14.02 2.92 -44.55
N SER A 44 15.31 2.87 -44.14
CA SER A 44 16.52 3.58 -44.65
C SER A 44 17.43 4.08 -43.52
N THR A 45 18.60 3.48 -43.22
CA THR A 45 19.93 3.40 -43.88
C THR A 45 20.89 4.57 -43.65
N GLY A 46 22.13 4.20 -43.25
CA GLY A 46 23.40 4.94 -43.41
C GLY A 46 23.86 5.74 -42.18
N ASP A 47 25.13 5.76 -41.77
CA ASP A 47 26.36 5.22 -42.35
C ASP A 47 27.51 5.30 -41.32
N GLU A 48 28.62 4.66 -41.67
CA GLU A 48 29.77 4.25 -40.84
C GLU A 48 30.79 5.35 -40.42
N SER A 49 31.82 4.87 -39.71
CA SER A 49 33.18 5.40 -39.42
C SER A 49 33.36 5.97 -37.99
N GLY A 50 34.27 5.50 -37.13
CA GLY A 50 35.53 4.80 -37.32
C GLY A 50 36.65 5.72 -36.82
N SER A 51 37.24 5.43 -35.65
CA SER A 51 38.57 5.92 -35.23
C SER A 51 39.03 5.18 -33.97
N ASP A 52 40.08 4.40 -34.14
CA ASP A 52 40.95 3.89 -33.09
C ASP A 52 41.62 5.06 -32.35
N ASP A 53 41.73 4.98 -31.04
CA ASP A 53 42.84 5.61 -30.33
C ASP A 53 43.17 4.81 -29.05
N GLU A 54 44.37 4.23 -29.09
CA GLU A 54 45.09 3.73 -27.92
C GLU A 54 45.37 4.88 -26.95
N SER A 55 45.28 4.62 -25.65
CA SER A 55 46.42 4.74 -24.73
C SER A 55 45.99 4.95 -23.28
N SER A 56 46.78 4.31 -22.42
CA SER A 56 47.03 4.69 -21.03
C SER A 56 45.97 4.27 -20.01
N SER A 57 46.11 3.00 -19.62
CA SER A 57 45.97 2.56 -18.24
C SER A 57 46.66 3.55 -17.28
N THR A 58 45.87 4.41 -16.67
CA THR A 58 46.21 4.99 -15.36
C THR A 58 45.33 4.24 -14.38
N GLU A 59 45.93 3.25 -13.73
CA GLU A 59 45.44 2.67 -12.49
C GLU A 59 45.27 3.83 -11.51
N THR A 60 44.08 4.42 -11.49
CA THR A 60 43.65 5.20 -10.34
C THR A 60 43.23 4.14 -9.35
N GLU A 61 44.13 3.78 -8.44
CA GLU A 61 43.72 3.11 -7.23
C GLU A 61 42.69 4.02 -6.59
N THR A 62 41.42 3.64 -6.73
CA THR A 62 40.36 4.10 -5.86
C THR A 62 40.77 3.59 -4.49
N GLU A 63 41.54 4.39 -3.76
CA GLU A 63 41.74 4.17 -2.33
C GLU A 63 40.34 4.26 -1.71
N THR A 64 39.68 3.10 -1.61
CA THR A 64 38.72 2.88 -0.53
C THR A 64 39.45 3.31 0.72
N GLU A 65 38.95 4.36 1.36
CA GLU A 65 39.52 5.00 2.54
C GLU A 65 39.37 4.06 3.75
N THR A 66 39.91 2.85 3.65
CA THR A 66 40.12 1.96 4.78
C THR A 66 41.10 2.66 5.69
N GLY A 67 40.69 2.90 6.94
CA GLY A 67 41.48 3.60 7.94
C GLY A 67 42.80 2.89 8.26
N PRO A 68 43.54 3.36 9.30
CA PRO A 68 44.83 2.78 9.66
C PRO A 68 44.75 1.25 9.83
N GLU A 69 45.83 0.57 9.46
CA GLU A 69 45.93 -0.89 9.57
C GLU A 69 45.70 -1.37 11.01
N CYS A 70 45.06 -2.52 11.16
CA CYS A 70 44.70 -3.12 12.45
C CYS A 70 44.83 -4.65 12.43
N LEU A 71 45.01 -5.26 13.60
CA LEU A 71 45.00 -6.72 13.78
C LEU A 71 43.80 -7.20 14.60
N SER A 72 43.19 -6.29 15.35
CA SER A 72 42.04 -6.53 16.21
C SER A 72 41.23 -5.25 16.40
N ASN A 73 39.98 -5.38 16.85
CA ASN A 73 39.11 -4.22 17.12
C ASN A 73 39.70 -3.26 18.17
N ASN A 74 40.62 -3.72 19.03
CA ASN A 74 41.28 -2.86 20.02
C ASN A 74 42.30 -1.89 19.41
N ASP A 75 42.74 -2.15 18.17
CA ASP A 75 43.67 -1.26 17.46
C ASP A 75 42.92 -0.07 16.86
N CYS A 76 41.59 -0.15 16.74
CA CYS A 76 40.71 0.89 16.23
C CYS A 76 40.11 1.69 17.39
N SER A 77 40.33 3.01 17.39
CA SER A 77 39.94 3.88 18.52
C SER A 77 38.42 3.92 18.73
N ASP A 78 37.64 3.96 17.62
CA ASP A 78 36.18 4.06 17.62
C ASP A 78 35.57 3.24 16.46
N GLY A 79 36.08 2.02 16.24
CA GLY A 79 35.73 1.23 15.05
C GLY A 79 35.94 -0.27 15.17
N LEU A 80 35.65 -0.97 14.08
CA LEU A 80 35.88 -2.41 13.91
C LEU A 80 37.08 -2.63 13.00
N CYS A 81 37.88 -3.64 13.30
CA CYS A 81 38.96 -4.06 12.43
C CYS A 81 38.41 -5.02 11.36
N ILE A 82 38.24 -4.52 10.14
CA ILE A 82 37.63 -5.26 9.02
C ILE A 82 38.66 -5.35 7.90
N ALA A 83 38.93 -6.57 7.43
CA ALA A 83 39.93 -6.84 6.39
C ALA A 83 41.33 -6.24 6.65
N GLY A 84 41.70 -6.03 7.92
CA GLY A 84 42.99 -5.45 8.31
C GLY A 84 43.04 -3.92 8.31
N GLY A 85 41.92 -3.23 8.06
CA GLY A 85 41.78 -1.78 8.20
C GLY A 85 40.73 -1.39 9.24
N CYS A 86 40.95 -0.27 9.93
CA CYS A 86 39.96 0.27 10.85
C CYS A 86 38.77 0.88 10.10
N CYS A 87 37.57 0.36 10.37
CA CYS A 87 36.30 0.81 9.84
C CYS A 87 35.46 1.48 10.93
N ALA A 88 34.85 2.62 10.64
CA ALA A 88 33.88 3.24 11.56
C ALA A 88 32.67 2.32 11.76
N VAL A 89 32.09 2.30 12.96
CA VAL A 89 30.98 1.38 13.27
C VAL A 89 29.76 1.63 12.38
N GLU A 90 29.51 2.90 12.05
CA GLU A 90 28.46 3.35 11.14
C GLU A 90 28.70 2.97 9.66
N SER A 91 29.95 2.64 9.30
CA SER A 91 30.34 2.24 7.94
C SER A 91 30.62 0.74 7.83
N ALA A 92 30.58 0.00 8.94
CA ALA A 92 30.83 -1.43 8.94
C ALA A 92 29.63 -2.18 8.33
N CYS A 93 29.91 -3.04 7.35
CA CYS A 93 28.91 -3.83 6.66
C CYS A 93 29.37 -5.27 6.44
N GLY A 94 28.94 -6.17 7.33
CA GLY A 94 29.46 -7.53 7.39
C GLY A 94 30.99 -7.54 7.49
N ASP A 95 31.65 -8.12 6.48
CA ASP A 95 33.11 -8.22 6.36
C ASP A 95 33.74 -7.10 5.51
N SER A 96 32.98 -6.04 5.18
CA SER A 96 33.42 -4.89 4.39
C SER A 96 33.22 -3.56 5.14
N CYS A 97 33.96 -2.53 4.70
CA CYS A 97 33.75 -1.16 5.15
C CYS A 97 33.20 -0.34 3.98
N CYS A 98 32.00 0.22 4.15
CA CYS A 98 31.38 1.03 3.11
C CYS A 98 32.09 2.38 2.94
N GLY A 99 32.19 2.82 1.69
CA GLY A 99 32.79 4.08 1.32
C GLY A 99 31.92 5.30 1.66
N GLY A 100 32.47 6.48 1.39
CA GLY A 100 31.74 7.73 1.59
C GLY A 100 30.48 7.82 0.74
N GLY A 101 29.32 7.94 1.39
CA GLY A 101 28.01 8.04 0.73
C GLY A 101 27.31 6.70 0.50
N GLU A 102 27.97 5.58 0.82
CA GLU A 102 27.34 4.27 0.89
C GLU A 102 26.72 4.04 2.27
N VAL A 103 25.68 3.21 2.31
CA VAL A 103 25.05 2.74 3.54
C VAL A 103 24.99 1.22 3.54
N CYS A 104 25.15 0.62 4.71
CA CYS A 104 25.05 -0.83 4.83
C CYS A 104 23.59 -1.26 4.86
N LEU A 105 23.14 -1.98 3.83
CA LEU A 105 21.85 -2.66 3.80
C LEU A 105 22.06 -4.12 3.37
N PHE A 106 21.49 -5.06 4.13
CA PHE A 106 21.57 -6.50 3.81
C PHE A 106 23.01 -7.04 3.62
N ASP A 107 23.94 -6.60 4.47
CA ASP A 107 25.38 -6.93 4.38
C ASP A 107 26.04 -6.52 3.05
N GLU A 108 25.46 -5.53 2.37
CA GLU A 108 25.99 -4.92 1.15
C GLU A 108 26.05 -3.39 1.28
N CYS A 109 27.12 -2.80 0.73
CA CYS A 109 27.28 -1.36 0.65
C CYS A 109 26.50 -0.83 -0.54
N VAL A 110 25.41 -0.12 -0.28
CA VAL A 110 24.53 0.43 -1.32
C VAL A 110 24.65 1.95 -1.37
N ILE A 111 24.59 2.52 -2.57
CA ILE A 111 24.53 3.97 -2.76
C ILE A 111 23.06 4.38 -2.80
N PRO A 112 22.56 5.16 -1.83
CA PRO A 112 21.19 5.65 -1.85
C PRO A 112 20.93 6.54 -3.09
N GLY A 113 19.82 6.29 -3.77
CA GLY A 113 19.40 7.00 -4.97
C GLY A 113 18.57 8.25 -4.69
N SER A 114 17.59 8.50 -5.56
CA SER A 114 16.66 9.62 -5.46
C SER A 114 15.84 9.60 -4.17
N GLU A 115 15.35 10.77 -3.75
CA GLU A 115 14.36 10.85 -2.67
C GLU A 115 13.03 10.21 -3.09
N CYS A 116 12.38 9.56 -2.15
CA CYS A 116 11.10 8.88 -2.34
C CYS A 116 10.23 9.01 -1.09
N THR A 117 8.93 8.78 -1.25
CA THR A 117 7.96 8.64 -0.15
C THR A 117 7.24 7.30 -0.24
N THR A 118 7.16 6.73 -1.44
CA THR A 118 6.55 5.45 -1.73
C THR A 118 7.40 4.64 -2.70
N ALA A 119 7.13 3.34 -2.82
CA ALA A 119 7.79 2.49 -3.81
C ALA A 119 7.53 2.93 -5.27
N ALA A 120 6.45 3.68 -5.53
CA ALA A 120 6.13 4.15 -6.88
C ALA A 120 7.03 5.30 -7.34
N ASP A 121 7.75 5.96 -6.42
CA ASP A 121 8.69 7.04 -6.73
C ASP A 121 10.05 6.49 -7.25
N CYS A 122 10.27 5.19 -7.10
CA CYS A 122 11.52 4.51 -7.46
C CYS A 122 11.38 3.72 -8.77
N GLU A 123 12.52 3.39 -9.38
CA GLU A 123 12.54 2.53 -10.56
C GLU A 123 12.05 1.10 -10.24
N GLY A 124 11.62 0.34 -11.24
CA GLY A 124 10.95 -0.96 -11.01
C GLY A 124 11.79 -2.04 -10.32
N SER A 125 13.11 -1.89 -10.27
CA SER A 125 14.04 -2.76 -9.54
C SER A 125 14.49 -2.18 -8.19
N GLN A 126 13.82 -1.13 -7.72
CA GLN A 126 14.16 -0.41 -6.49
C GLN A 126 12.97 -0.39 -5.53
N TYR A 127 13.27 -0.15 -4.26
CA TYR A 127 12.26 0.14 -3.24
C TYR A 127 12.62 1.44 -2.51
N CYS A 128 11.61 2.06 -1.89
CA CYS A 128 11.82 3.25 -1.08
C CYS A 128 12.20 2.88 0.35
N GLU A 129 13.47 3.10 0.73
CA GLU A 129 13.94 2.90 2.09
C GLU A 129 13.73 4.17 2.91
N LEU A 130 12.64 4.20 3.68
CA LEU A 130 12.27 5.34 4.54
C LEU A 130 13.27 5.54 5.69
N GLY A 131 14.02 4.52 6.10
CA GLY A 131 15.05 4.64 7.14
C GLY A 131 16.24 5.52 6.73
N LEU A 132 16.37 5.82 5.44
CA LEU A 132 17.45 6.65 4.88
C LEU A 132 17.03 8.09 4.58
N GLY A 133 15.79 8.47 4.90
CA GLY A 133 15.32 9.84 4.75
C GLY A 133 14.97 10.50 6.08
N GLU A 134 14.20 11.56 5.99
CA GLU A 134 13.80 12.38 7.11
C GLU A 134 12.40 11.97 7.61
N PRO A 135 12.13 12.09 8.93
CA PRO A 135 10.80 11.90 9.45
C PRO A 135 9.83 12.92 8.84
N SER A 136 8.53 12.66 8.98
CA SER A 136 7.49 13.59 8.55
C SER A 136 7.78 15.02 9.04
N PRO A 137 7.72 16.04 8.16
CA PRO A 137 7.90 17.43 8.53
C PRO A 137 6.67 18.01 9.26
N GLY A 138 5.63 17.20 9.50
CA GLY A 138 4.37 17.60 10.12
C GLY A 138 3.28 17.92 9.09
N PRO A 139 2.25 18.70 9.47
CA PRO A 139 1.07 18.92 8.65
C PRO A 139 1.38 19.74 7.40
N GLY A 140 0.79 19.36 6.26
CA GLY A 140 0.84 20.14 5.04
C GLY A 140 0.05 21.44 5.15
N ILE A 141 0.10 22.26 4.08
CA ILE A 141 -0.61 23.53 4.01
C ILE A 141 -1.92 23.32 3.27
N PRO A 142 -3.09 23.46 3.94
CA PRO A 142 -4.36 23.19 3.28
C PRO A 142 -4.64 24.23 2.19
N PRO A 143 -5.05 23.80 0.98
CA PRO A 143 -5.67 24.68 0.01
C PRO A 143 -6.93 25.35 0.58
N ALA A 144 -7.33 26.47 -0.01
CA ALA A 144 -8.51 27.20 0.45
C ALA A 144 -9.78 26.31 0.41
N GLY A 145 -10.38 26.09 1.58
CA GLY A 145 -11.60 25.29 1.73
C GLY A 145 -11.36 23.79 1.97
N LEU A 146 -10.11 23.34 2.08
CA LEU A 146 -9.75 21.98 2.48
C LEU A 146 -9.14 21.98 3.90
N ILE A 147 -9.07 20.79 4.50
CA ILE A 147 -8.43 20.56 5.81
C ILE A 147 -7.43 19.41 5.71
N CYS A 148 -6.17 19.61 6.09
CA CYS A 148 -5.24 18.50 6.16
C CYS A 148 -5.61 17.64 7.38
N THR A 149 -5.96 16.38 7.14
CA THR A 149 -6.23 15.41 8.20
C THR A 149 -5.01 14.55 8.51
N LEU A 150 -3.92 14.75 7.77
CA LEU A 150 -2.65 14.06 7.92
C LEU A 150 -1.43 14.98 7.86
N ASP A 151 -0.35 14.45 8.41
CA ASP A 151 1.00 14.96 8.20
C ASP A 151 1.54 14.52 6.85
N LEU A 152 2.45 15.31 6.29
CA LEU A 152 3.20 14.96 5.08
C LEU A 152 3.98 13.64 5.31
N PRO A 153 4.13 12.79 4.30
CA PRO A 153 4.83 11.52 4.47
C PRO A 153 6.30 11.74 4.88
N PRO A 154 6.91 10.80 5.63
CA PRO A 154 8.36 10.77 5.77
C PRO A 154 9.00 10.58 4.38
N THR A 155 10.26 10.97 4.27
CA THR A 155 11.05 10.74 3.06
C THR A 155 11.96 9.54 3.24
N GLY A 156 12.43 8.99 2.12
CA GLY A 156 13.38 7.89 2.05
C GLY A 156 14.34 8.07 0.89
N LYS A 157 15.09 7.01 0.60
CA LYS A 157 15.93 6.92 -0.60
C LYS A 157 15.60 5.67 -1.39
N CYS A 158 15.58 5.80 -2.71
CA CYS A 158 15.45 4.66 -3.61
C CYS A 158 16.72 3.82 -3.53
N VAL A 159 16.57 2.54 -3.25
CA VAL A 159 17.67 1.57 -3.16
C VAL A 159 17.27 0.33 -3.95
N ASP A 160 18.26 -0.35 -4.51
CA ASP A 160 18.02 -1.56 -5.30
C ASP A 160 17.39 -2.66 -4.45
N LEU A 161 16.49 -3.43 -5.06
CA LEU A 161 15.88 -4.58 -4.40
C LEU A 161 16.96 -5.60 -4.03
N PRO A 162 16.88 -6.21 -2.83
CA PRO A 162 17.84 -7.24 -2.44
C PRO A 162 17.73 -8.44 -3.37
N ILE A 163 18.87 -9.12 -3.58
CA ILE A 163 18.91 -10.36 -4.34
C ILE A 163 18.15 -11.43 -3.55
N VAL A 164 17.16 -12.08 -4.14
CA VAL A 164 16.41 -13.16 -3.47
C VAL A 164 17.10 -14.50 -3.70
N CYS A 165 17.33 -15.27 -2.63
CA CYS A 165 17.92 -16.61 -2.72
C CYS A 165 17.00 -17.55 -3.52
N THR A 166 17.59 -18.44 -4.33
CA THR A 166 16.86 -19.46 -5.10
C THR A 166 16.88 -20.84 -4.45
N GLY A 167 17.65 -21.00 -3.37
CA GLY A 167 17.98 -22.29 -2.75
C GLY A 167 19.08 -23.06 -3.48
N SER A 168 19.82 -22.38 -4.37
CA SER A 168 20.89 -22.97 -5.19
C SER A 168 22.22 -22.93 -4.43
N PRO A 169 23.11 -23.94 -4.59
CA PRO A 169 24.47 -23.87 -4.06
C PRO A 169 25.32 -22.70 -4.60
N ASN A 170 24.86 -22.05 -5.66
CA ASN A 170 25.51 -20.88 -6.27
C ASN A 170 24.82 -19.56 -5.93
N ASP A 171 23.90 -19.54 -4.97
CA ASP A 171 23.28 -18.29 -4.52
C ASP A 171 24.36 -17.34 -3.94
N PRO A 172 24.28 -16.02 -4.23
CA PRO A 172 25.19 -15.05 -3.64
C PRO A 172 25.14 -15.06 -2.11
N PRO A 173 26.26 -14.83 -1.41
CA PRO A 173 26.29 -14.84 0.06
C PRO A 173 25.42 -13.76 0.71
N ASN A 174 25.10 -12.68 -0.01
CA ASN A 174 24.24 -11.57 0.39
C ASN A 174 22.78 -11.71 -0.07
N CYS A 175 22.38 -12.85 -0.60
CA CYS A 175 20.97 -13.03 -0.96
C CYS A 175 20.08 -13.11 0.29
N VAL A 176 18.85 -12.61 0.17
CA VAL A 176 17.82 -12.67 1.19
C VAL A 176 16.88 -13.84 0.87
N GLU A 177 16.64 -14.70 1.86
CA GLU A 177 15.69 -15.81 1.71
C GLU A 177 14.28 -15.28 1.41
N PRO A 178 13.52 -15.90 0.49
CA PRO A 178 12.14 -15.51 0.23
C PRO A 178 11.30 -15.69 1.49
N CYS A 179 10.89 -14.57 2.09
CA CYS A 179 10.06 -14.55 3.28
C CYS A 179 8.60 -14.26 2.89
N GLU A 180 7.93 -15.26 2.31
CA GLU A 180 6.48 -15.20 2.14
C GLU A 180 5.81 -15.73 3.42
N VAL A 181 5.19 -14.82 4.18
CA VAL A 181 4.38 -15.22 5.33
C VAL A 181 3.01 -15.67 4.83
N MET A 182 2.79 -16.98 4.78
CA MET A 182 1.47 -17.57 4.60
C MET A 182 0.91 -17.98 5.98
N PRO A 183 0.15 -17.11 6.66
CA PRO A 183 -0.45 -17.50 7.94
C PRO A 183 -1.43 -18.65 7.70
N GLU A 184 -1.51 -19.59 8.65
CA GLU A 184 -2.55 -20.62 8.61
C GLU A 184 -3.92 -19.93 8.64
N ALA A 185 -4.82 -20.35 7.74
CA ALA A 185 -6.15 -19.78 7.67
C ALA A 185 -6.92 -20.07 8.98
N GLY A 186 -7.13 -19.02 9.78
CA GLY A 186 -7.88 -19.08 11.03
C GLY A 186 -9.37 -18.74 10.87
N GLU A 187 -10.11 -18.76 11.97
CA GLU A 187 -11.49 -18.26 12.01
C GLU A 187 -11.52 -16.74 11.79
N LEU A 188 -12.46 -16.27 10.95
CA LEU A 188 -12.67 -14.84 10.73
C LEU A 188 -13.26 -14.20 12.01
N THR A 189 -12.40 -13.55 12.80
CA THR A 189 -12.79 -12.79 13.99
C THR A 189 -12.81 -11.29 13.66
N ALA A 190 -13.88 -10.83 13.00
CA ALA A 190 -14.04 -9.42 12.66
C ALA A 190 -14.28 -8.57 13.92
N GLN A 191 -13.64 -7.40 13.97
CA GLN A 191 -13.85 -6.38 15.00
C GLN A 191 -14.34 -5.10 14.34
N ILE A 192 -15.14 -4.31 15.06
CA ILE A 192 -15.56 -3.00 14.58
C ILE A 192 -14.35 -2.06 14.67
N GLU A 193 -13.91 -1.54 13.54
CA GLU A 193 -12.90 -0.49 13.48
C GLU A 193 -13.54 0.87 13.78
N TRP A 194 -14.62 1.20 13.08
CA TRP A 194 -15.44 2.39 13.32
C TRP A 194 -16.90 2.16 12.89
N GLN A 195 -17.78 3.06 13.31
CA GLN A 195 -19.18 3.10 12.89
C GLN A 195 -19.58 4.54 12.60
N TRP A 196 -20.31 4.74 11.51
CA TRP A 196 -20.86 6.04 11.11
C TRP A 196 -22.38 6.09 11.30
N GLY A 197 -22.94 7.29 11.50
CA GLY A 197 -24.38 7.56 11.47
C GLY A 197 -25.03 7.97 12.80
N LEU A 198 -24.37 7.75 13.94
CA LEU A 198 -24.94 8.10 15.26
C LEU A 198 -25.00 9.62 15.49
N ASP A 199 -23.94 10.33 15.09
CA ASP A 199 -23.79 11.78 15.24
C ASP A 199 -23.65 12.48 13.86
N ALA A 200 -24.12 11.83 12.79
CA ALA A 200 -23.96 12.34 11.44
C ALA A 200 -24.75 13.63 11.21
N PRO A 201 -24.22 14.57 10.41
CA PRO A 201 -25.01 15.62 9.80
C PRO A 201 -26.19 15.00 9.04
N PHE A 202 -27.40 15.57 9.17
CA PHE A 202 -28.65 14.97 8.69
C PHE A 202 -28.98 13.62 9.38
N PRO A 203 -29.30 13.64 10.69
CA PRO A 203 -29.54 12.41 11.46
C PRO A 203 -30.73 11.60 10.96
N GLU A 204 -31.66 12.22 10.21
CA GLU A 204 -32.77 11.55 9.56
C GLU A 204 -32.41 10.88 8.24
N LYS A 205 -31.18 11.07 7.73
CA LYS A 205 -30.69 10.53 6.46
C LYS A 205 -29.46 9.65 6.64
N THR A 206 -29.57 8.61 7.47
CA THR A 206 -28.45 7.71 7.84
C THR A 206 -28.59 6.30 7.27
N ASP A 207 -29.66 6.03 6.52
CA ASP A 207 -29.84 4.73 5.86
C ASP A 207 -29.03 4.66 4.57
N VAL A 208 -28.21 3.62 4.40
CA VAL A 208 -27.38 3.40 3.21
C VAL A 208 -28.07 2.41 2.27
N TRP A 209 -28.29 2.79 1.00
CA TRP A 209 -29.03 1.95 0.02
C TRP A 209 -28.24 1.55 -1.22
N ALA A 210 -26.96 1.93 -1.28
CA ALA A 210 -26.07 1.54 -2.35
C ALA A 210 -24.80 0.95 -1.77
N THR A 211 -24.17 0.06 -2.52
CA THR A 211 -22.82 -0.42 -2.20
C THR A 211 -21.88 0.79 -2.15
N PRO A 212 -21.10 0.97 -1.06
CA PRO A 212 -20.13 2.06 -0.99
C PRO A 212 -19.04 1.90 -2.06
N THR A 213 -18.51 3.03 -2.53
CA THR A 213 -17.30 3.06 -3.35
C THR A 213 -16.12 3.43 -2.46
N VAL A 214 -15.01 2.71 -2.60
CA VAL A 214 -13.75 3.01 -1.89
C VAL A 214 -12.73 3.47 -2.91
N ALA A 215 -12.20 4.68 -2.74
CA ALA A 215 -11.19 5.26 -3.59
C ALA A 215 -10.41 6.33 -2.83
N ARG A 216 -9.20 6.66 -3.28
CA ARG A 216 -8.52 7.87 -2.83
C ARG A 216 -9.03 9.03 -3.66
N ILE A 217 -9.68 10.00 -3.03
CA ILE A 217 -10.25 11.18 -3.71
C ILE A 217 -10.08 12.46 -2.89
N TYR A 218 -9.37 12.38 -1.77
CA TYR A 218 -9.08 13.49 -0.87
C TYR A 218 -7.59 13.51 -0.54
N ASP A 219 -6.93 14.60 -0.90
CA ASP A 219 -5.56 14.91 -0.49
C ASP A 219 -5.58 15.24 1.01
N ALA A 220 -5.28 14.24 1.82
CA ALA A 220 -5.39 14.30 3.28
C ALA A 220 -4.16 14.94 3.91
N ASN A 221 -2.99 14.80 3.27
CA ASN A 221 -1.72 15.31 3.76
C ASN A 221 -1.39 16.72 3.21
N CYS A 222 -2.18 17.21 2.25
CA CYS A 222 -2.03 18.49 1.55
C CYS A 222 -0.67 18.67 0.85
N ASP A 223 -0.13 17.61 0.26
CA ASP A 223 1.07 17.67 -0.57
C ASP A 223 0.76 18.08 -2.03
N GLY A 224 -0.53 18.20 -2.39
CA GLY A 224 -1.00 18.57 -3.72
C GLY A 224 -1.08 17.39 -4.68
N GLN A 225 -0.88 16.17 -4.21
CA GLN A 225 -1.01 14.92 -4.95
C GLN A 225 -2.17 14.09 -4.38
N LEU A 226 -2.55 13.07 -5.14
CA LEU A 226 -3.57 12.12 -4.71
C LEU A 226 -3.02 10.73 -4.99
N ASP A 227 -2.32 10.16 -4.02
CA ASP A 227 -1.43 9.02 -4.25
C ASP A 227 -1.49 7.98 -3.11
N ALA A 228 -0.44 7.16 -2.91
CA ALA A 228 -0.44 6.13 -1.88
C ALA A 228 -0.25 6.63 -0.45
N ASN A 229 0.13 7.90 -0.28
CA ASN A 229 0.24 8.56 1.01
C ASN A 229 -1.12 9.03 1.55
N ASP A 230 -2.15 9.07 0.70
CA ASP A 230 -3.51 9.39 1.12
C ASP A 230 -4.30 8.16 1.57
N PRO A 231 -5.13 8.29 2.62
CA PRO A 231 -6.01 7.24 3.06
C PRO A 231 -7.11 6.99 2.02
N PRO A 232 -7.60 5.76 1.88
CA PRO A 232 -8.81 5.53 1.11
C PRO A 232 -9.99 6.26 1.76
N ASN A 233 -10.90 6.76 0.95
CA ASN A 233 -12.14 7.36 1.39
C ASN A 233 -13.31 6.43 1.05
N VAL A 234 -14.36 6.47 1.88
CA VAL A 234 -15.60 5.73 1.66
C VAL A 234 -16.68 6.70 1.18
N VAL A 235 -17.16 6.48 -0.04
CA VAL A 235 -18.21 7.28 -0.68
C VAL A 235 -19.49 6.50 -0.76
N PHE A 236 -20.59 7.09 -0.29
CA PHE A 236 -21.91 6.48 -0.43
C PHE A 236 -23.00 7.53 -0.46
N VAL A 237 -24.19 7.12 -0.90
CA VAL A 237 -25.42 7.89 -0.76
C VAL A 237 -26.21 7.32 0.39
N SER A 238 -26.59 8.18 1.33
CA SER A 238 -27.53 7.83 2.39
C SER A 238 -28.84 8.58 2.24
N GLY A 239 -29.90 8.11 2.89
CA GLY A 239 -31.19 8.77 2.88
C GLY A 239 -32.08 8.34 4.04
N ASN A 240 -33.38 8.66 3.94
CA ASN A 240 -34.38 8.35 4.95
C ASN A 240 -35.34 7.25 4.45
N SER A 241 -35.16 6.01 4.91
CA SER A 241 -35.90 4.84 4.42
C SER A 241 -37.38 4.88 4.81
N ASN A 242 -37.72 5.65 5.85
CA ASN A 242 -39.10 5.89 6.24
C ASN A 242 -39.81 6.91 5.35
N ALA A 243 -39.07 7.78 4.65
CA ALA A 243 -39.63 8.86 3.84
C ALA A 243 -39.43 8.66 2.32
N THR A 244 -38.62 7.70 1.92
CA THR A 244 -38.24 7.50 0.51
C THR A 244 -38.17 6.02 0.19
N CYS A 245 -38.62 5.66 -1.01
CA CYS A 245 -38.59 4.27 -1.46
C CYS A 245 -38.35 4.16 -2.96
N CYS A 246 -37.23 3.52 -3.33
CA CYS A 246 -36.81 3.34 -4.72
C CYS A 246 -37.75 2.42 -5.52
N SER A 247 -38.47 1.51 -4.85
CA SER A 247 -39.24 0.43 -5.49
C SER A 247 -40.55 0.05 -4.77
N CYS A 248 -41.12 0.94 -3.95
CA CYS A 248 -42.39 0.65 -3.28
C CYS A 248 -43.54 0.81 -4.28
N GLY A 249 -44.25 -0.29 -4.54
CA GLY A 249 -45.31 -0.32 -5.53
C GLY A 249 -46.38 0.75 -5.30
N GLY A 250 -46.52 1.67 -6.25
CA GLY A 250 -47.58 2.68 -6.31
C GLY A 250 -47.08 4.13 -6.34
N GLU A 251 -45.89 4.41 -5.80
CA GLU A 251 -45.29 5.75 -5.81
C GLU A 251 -44.33 5.92 -7.00
N PRO A 252 -44.20 7.13 -7.58
CA PRO A 252 -43.21 7.38 -8.61
C PRO A 252 -41.79 7.17 -8.06
N VAL A 253 -40.93 6.56 -8.88
CA VAL A 253 -39.49 6.25 -8.63
C VAL A 253 -38.66 7.51 -8.26
N SER A 254 -39.26 8.69 -8.19
CA SER A 254 -38.63 9.95 -7.84
C SER A 254 -38.33 10.13 -6.35
N SER A 255 -38.87 9.29 -5.45
CA SER A 255 -38.67 9.48 -4.01
C SER A 255 -37.25 9.14 -3.53
N CYS A 256 -36.49 8.33 -4.27
CA CYS A 256 -35.11 7.98 -3.91
C CYS A 256 -34.05 9.02 -4.32
N LYS A 257 -34.48 10.20 -4.78
CA LYS A 257 -33.61 11.25 -5.31
C LYS A 257 -33.24 12.32 -4.27
N THR A 258 -33.60 12.13 -3.00
CA THR A 258 -33.37 13.10 -1.92
C THR A 258 -32.25 12.70 -0.96
N GLY A 259 -31.42 11.73 -1.37
CA GLY A 259 -30.28 11.28 -0.61
C GLY A 259 -29.18 12.33 -0.48
N VAL A 260 -28.25 12.09 0.44
CA VAL A 260 -27.06 12.89 0.71
C VAL A 260 -25.86 12.09 0.22
N LEU A 261 -25.03 12.71 -0.62
CA LEU A 261 -23.72 12.18 -0.97
C LEU A 261 -22.76 12.45 0.18
N ARG A 262 -22.04 11.42 0.62
CA ARG A 262 -21.14 11.49 1.78
C ARG A 262 -19.76 11.01 1.43
N LEU A 263 -18.76 11.65 2.03
CA LEU A 263 -17.37 11.26 2.00
C LEU A 263 -16.86 11.06 3.42
N LEU A 264 -16.38 9.86 3.73
CA LEU A 264 -15.73 9.55 5.01
C LEU A 264 -14.23 9.29 4.84
N ASP A 265 -13.43 9.61 5.85
CA ASP A 265 -12.07 9.07 6.00
C ASP A 265 -12.18 7.57 6.29
N GLY A 266 -11.58 6.73 5.45
CA GLY A 266 -11.69 5.27 5.57
C GLY A 266 -11.02 4.68 6.81
N ARG A 267 -10.15 5.42 7.49
CA ARG A 267 -9.46 4.97 8.72
C ARG A 267 -10.27 5.25 9.98
N THR A 268 -10.98 6.38 10.01
CA THR A 268 -11.67 6.85 11.22
C THR A 268 -13.19 6.77 11.12
N GLY A 269 -13.74 6.69 9.91
CA GLY A 269 -15.17 6.83 9.66
C GLY A 269 -15.69 8.25 9.85
N GLU A 270 -14.80 9.22 10.10
CA GLU A 270 -15.16 10.63 10.26
C GLU A 270 -15.63 11.22 8.93
N GLU A 271 -16.67 12.03 8.98
CA GLU A 271 -17.23 12.66 7.79
C GLU A 271 -16.37 13.86 7.37
N ILE A 272 -15.77 13.78 6.18
CA ILE A 272 -14.98 14.86 5.58
C ILE A 272 -15.93 15.94 5.05
N TRP A 273 -16.97 15.52 4.31
CA TRP A 273 -18.05 16.39 3.89
C TRP A 273 -19.32 15.61 3.54
N SER A 274 -20.43 16.34 3.51
CA SER A 274 -21.73 15.90 3.02
C SER A 274 -22.30 16.92 2.04
N LEU A 275 -22.98 16.42 1.02
CA LEU A 275 -23.68 17.24 0.03
C LEU A 275 -25.10 16.70 -0.15
N ASP A 276 -26.10 17.50 0.21
CA ASP A 276 -27.51 17.14 0.11
C ASP A 276 -28.15 17.54 -1.24
N GLN A 277 -27.44 18.33 -2.06
CA GLN A 277 -27.84 18.75 -3.40
C GLN A 277 -26.61 18.88 -4.31
N ALA A 278 -26.64 18.26 -5.50
CA ALA A 278 -25.53 18.36 -6.46
C ALA A 278 -25.32 19.79 -6.99
N GLU A 279 -26.40 20.56 -7.13
CA GLU A 279 -26.41 21.95 -7.60
C GLU A 279 -27.70 22.65 -7.18
N GLN A 280 -27.78 23.96 -7.40
CA GLN A 280 -28.99 24.74 -7.11
C GLN A 280 -30.19 24.21 -7.89
N GLY A 281 -31.24 23.78 -7.17
CA GLY A 281 -32.46 23.24 -7.76
C GLY A 281 -32.47 21.72 -7.90
N SER A 282 -31.35 21.05 -7.62
CA SER A 282 -31.35 19.59 -7.42
C SER A 282 -32.11 19.23 -6.14
N VAL A 283 -32.80 18.09 -6.17
CA VAL A 283 -33.53 17.57 -5.01
C VAL A 283 -32.69 16.63 -4.14
N GLY A 284 -31.48 16.28 -4.60
CA GLY A 284 -30.51 15.44 -3.90
C GLY A 284 -29.89 14.36 -4.79
N PHE A 285 -29.41 13.30 -4.14
CA PHE A 285 -28.74 12.17 -4.78
C PHE A 285 -29.62 10.92 -4.76
N ALA A 286 -29.35 9.99 -5.68
CA ALA A 286 -29.93 8.66 -5.68
C ALA A 286 -28.81 7.62 -5.63
N GLY A 287 -28.88 6.72 -4.66
CA GLY A 287 -28.04 5.52 -4.62
C GLY A 287 -28.69 4.42 -5.45
N LEU A 288 -27.99 3.92 -6.46
CA LEU A 288 -28.40 2.75 -7.24
C LEU A 288 -27.32 1.70 -7.10
N SER A 289 -27.68 0.51 -6.62
CA SER A 289 -26.81 -0.66 -6.77
C SER A 289 -26.96 -1.18 -8.20
N VAL A 290 -25.85 -1.30 -8.92
CA VAL A 290 -25.76 -2.01 -10.21
C VAL A 290 -25.43 -3.48 -10.00
#